data_AF-A0A0Q1G3K7-F1
#
_entry.id   AF-A0A0Q1G3K7-F1
#
_cell.length_a   1.000
_cell.length_b   1.000
_cell.length_c   1.000
_cell.angle_alpha   90.00
_cell.angle_beta   90.00
_cell.angle_gamma   90.00
#
_symmetry.space_group_name_H-M   'P 1'
#
loop_
_entity.id
_entity.type
_entity.pdbx_description
1 polymer ?
#
loop_
_entity_poly.entity_id
_entity_poly.type
_entity_poly.pdbx_seq_one_letter_code
_entity_poly.pdbx_strand_id
1 'polypeptide(L)'
;MLKPNAFNSISIIVIFCLIFISGCTDYDYDTPDTPANLDGFTRHLKMEVTSDVDSVYYYADEMGSDVIYMLNFKCREQTVQNIIDQLNLNSFTQTYCGITPRGDLSWWDNHNVLNLPGWSRRTDDYYRYLWYDQTRGHVYYLEFSM
;
A
#
# COMPACT_ATOMS: atom_id res chain seq x y z
N MET A 1 56.33 32.35 -5.54
CA MET A 1 55.74 31.73 -4.33
C MET A 1 54.29 32.19 -4.27
N LEU A 2 53.34 31.38 -4.75
CA LEU A 2 51.91 31.68 -4.81
C LEU A 2 51.15 30.47 -4.24
N LYS A 3 50.49 30.65 -3.10
CA LYS A 3 49.21 29.98 -2.76
C LYS A 3 48.10 30.97 -3.17
N PRO A 4 46.85 30.57 -3.46
CA PRO A 4 46.17 29.29 -3.14
C PRO A 4 45.38 28.68 -4.32
N ASN A 5 44.93 27.43 -4.19
CA ASN A 5 43.75 26.92 -4.91
C ASN A 5 42.90 26.11 -3.93
N ALA A 6 42.10 26.83 -3.14
CA ALA A 6 41.04 26.26 -2.32
C ALA A 6 39.72 26.35 -3.10
N PHE A 7 39.64 25.60 -4.20
CA PHE A 7 38.41 25.44 -4.98
C PHE A 7 38.53 24.08 -5.67
N ASN A 8 38.21 23.00 -4.94
CA ASN A 8 37.79 21.69 -5.49
C ASN A 8 37.64 20.64 -4.36
N SER A 9 36.83 20.93 -3.34
CA SER A 9 36.44 19.88 -2.38
C SER A 9 35.00 19.98 -1.89
N ILE A 10 34.23 20.97 -2.37
CA ILE A 10 32.82 21.16 -2.04
C ILE A 10 31.97 20.72 -3.25
N SER A 11 32.15 19.49 -3.73
CA SER A 11 31.27 18.95 -4.79
C SER A 11 31.04 17.44 -4.71
N ILE A 12 31.67 16.73 -3.75
CA ILE A 12 31.51 15.27 -3.63
C ILE A 12 30.78 14.87 -2.33
N ILE A 13 30.76 15.73 -1.31
CA ILE A 13 30.16 15.40 0.01
C ILE A 13 28.63 15.58 0.02
N VAL A 14 28.07 16.43 -0.84
CA VAL A 14 26.61 16.68 -0.87
C VAL A 14 25.84 15.60 -1.64
N ILE A 15 26.49 14.84 -2.52
CA ILE A 15 25.82 13.81 -3.34
C ILE A 15 25.66 12.48 -2.58
N PHE A 16 26.43 12.23 -1.52
CA PHE A 16 26.33 11.00 -0.72
C PHE A 16 25.34 11.06 0.45
N CYS A 17 24.82 12.24 0.81
CA CYS A 17 23.81 12.37 1.87
C CYS A 17 22.36 12.19 1.38
N LEU A 18 22.13 12.13 0.07
CA LEU A 18 20.78 11.95 -0.50
C LEU A 18 20.44 10.49 -0.83
N ILE A 19 21.37 9.55 -0.64
CA ILE A 19 21.17 8.12 -0.98
C ILE A 19 20.60 7.33 0.22
N PHE A 20 20.46 7.95 1.40
CA PHE A 20 19.96 7.32 2.62
C PHE A 20 18.52 7.70 3.04
N ILE A 21 17.73 8.32 2.15
CA ILE A 21 16.27 8.44 2.33
C ILE A 21 15.53 7.40 1.46
N SER A 22 16.22 6.31 1.13
CA SER A 22 15.64 5.15 0.48
C SER A 22 14.91 4.35 1.56
N GLY A 23 13.59 4.55 1.62
CA GLY A 23 12.69 4.15 2.69
C GLY A 23 12.93 2.76 3.27
N CYS A 24 13.22 2.71 4.57
CA CYS A 24 12.46 1.81 5.42
C CYS A 24 11.07 2.42 5.48
N THR A 25 10.10 1.79 4.85
CA THR A 25 8.71 2.17 5.07
C THR A 25 8.36 1.76 6.50
N ASP A 26 8.29 2.72 7.43
CA ASP A 26 7.93 2.52 8.84
C ASP A 26 6.43 2.20 9.00
N TYR A 27 5.85 1.39 8.10
CA TYR A 27 4.47 0.95 8.23
C TYR A 27 4.33 0.10 9.50
N ASP A 28 3.27 0.36 10.25
CA ASP A 28 2.96 -0.38 11.46
C ASP A 28 1.83 -1.35 11.16
N TYR A 29 2.17 -2.64 11.10
CA TYR A 29 1.19 -3.68 10.81
C TYR A 29 0.32 -4.02 12.03
N ASP A 30 0.67 -3.60 13.24
CA ASP A 30 -0.09 -3.90 14.46
C ASP A 30 -0.93 -2.72 14.94
N THR A 31 -0.49 -1.49 14.66
CA THR A 31 -1.19 -0.25 15.05
C THR A 31 -1.89 0.37 13.84
N PRO A 32 -3.22 0.51 13.83
CA PRO A 32 -3.92 1.19 12.74
C PRO A 32 -3.72 2.71 12.82
N ASP A 33 -3.97 3.39 11.70
CA ASP A 33 -4.04 4.87 11.61
C ASP A 33 -2.74 5.59 12.01
N THR A 34 -1.59 4.92 11.97
CA THR A 34 -0.30 5.61 12.10
C THR A 34 -0.08 6.54 10.89
N PRO A 35 0.70 7.61 11.04
CA PRO A 35 1.01 8.49 9.91
C PRO A 35 1.55 7.73 8.69
N ALA A 36 2.40 6.71 8.90
CA ALA A 36 2.93 5.88 7.83
C ALA A 36 1.83 5.05 7.13
N ASN A 37 0.89 4.46 7.87
CA ASN A 37 -0.21 3.68 7.30
C ASN A 37 -1.16 4.55 6.48
N LEU A 38 -1.45 5.77 6.97
CA LEU A 38 -2.28 6.75 6.26
C LEU A 38 -1.58 7.24 4.98
N ASP A 39 -0.27 7.49 5.03
CA ASP A 39 0.53 7.81 3.85
C ASP A 39 0.53 6.64 2.85
N GLY A 40 0.61 5.41 3.34
CA GLY A 40 0.48 4.19 2.54
C GLY A 40 -0.89 4.08 1.85
N PHE A 41 -1.97 4.33 2.58
CA PHE A 41 -3.32 4.41 2.01
C PHE A 41 -3.37 5.39 0.85
N THR A 42 -2.92 6.63 1.07
CA THR A 42 -2.95 7.67 0.03
C THR A 42 -2.10 7.30 -1.18
N ARG A 43 -0.92 6.74 -0.93
CA ARG A 43 0.02 6.31 -1.98
C ARG A 43 -0.56 5.21 -2.86
N HIS A 44 -1.17 4.18 -2.28
CA HIS A 44 -1.59 2.98 -3.02
C HIS A 44 -2.99 3.10 -3.61
N LEU A 45 -3.91 3.73 -2.89
CA LEU A 45 -5.29 3.94 -3.36
C LEU A 45 -5.45 5.20 -4.21
N LYS A 46 -4.40 6.03 -4.31
CA LYS A 46 -4.36 7.25 -5.13
C LYS A 46 -5.46 8.25 -4.77
N MET A 47 -5.83 8.30 -3.49
CA MET A 47 -6.84 9.20 -2.97
C MET A 47 -6.49 9.63 -1.55
N GLU A 48 -6.88 10.84 -1.16
CA GLU A 48 -6.72 11.32 0.22
C GLU A 48 -7.62 10.54 1.19
N VAL A 49 -7.15 10.39 2.43
CA VAL A 49 -7.95 9.80 3.52
C VAL A 49 -9.15 10.71 3.81
N THR A 50 -10.36 10.19 3.66
CA THR A 50 -11.60 10.90 3.96
C THR A 50 -11.99 10.72 5.43
N SER A 51 -12.86 11.58 5.96
CA SER A 51 -13.27 11.55 7.38
C SER A 51 -14.04 10.30 7.81
N ASP A 52 -14.47 9.47 6.85
CA ASP A 52 -15.15 8.19 7.11
C ASP A 52 -14.23 6.98 6.97
N VAL A 53 -12.94 7.20 6.71
CA VAL A 53 -11.92 6.16 6.73
C VAL A 53 -11.30 6.10 8.13
N ASP A 54 -11.30 4.91 8.73
CA ASP A 54 -10.64 4.65 10.01
C ASP A 54 -10.08 3.23 10.06
N SER A 55 -9.33 2.92 11.12
CA SER A 55 -8.77 1.59 11.37
C SER A 55 -7.84 1.13 10.24
N VAL A 56 -7.02 2.02 9.67
CA VAL A 56 -6.12 1.74 8.55
C VAL A 56 -4.91 0.94 9.02
N TYR A 57 -5.00 -0.37 8.87
CA TYR A 57 -3.89 -1.32 8.99
C TYR A 57 -3.13 -1.42 7.67
N TYR A 58 -1.82 -1.57 7.76
CA TYR A 58 -0.95 -1.63 6.60
C TYR A 58 0.17 -2.64 6.81
N TYR A 59 0.42 -3.50 5.81
CA TYR A 59 1.59 -4.37 5.74
C TYR A 59 2.28 -4.21 4.38
N ALA A 60 3.61 -4.17 4.39
CA ALA A 60 4.44 -4.24 3.20
C ALA A 60 5.44 -5.38 3.30
N ASP A 61 5.64 -6.08 2.19
CA ASP A 61 6.84 -6.87 1.91
C ASP A 61 7.50 -6.27 0.67
N GLU A 62 8.57 -5.51 0.88
CA GLU A 62 9.35 -4.87 -0.18
C GLU A 62 10.72 -5.56 -0.37
N MET A 63 10.91 -6.75 0.23
CA MET A 63 12.18 -7.45 0.18
C MET A 63 12.26 -8.36 -1.07
N GLY A 64 13.02 -7.93 -2.07
CA GLY A 64 13.34 -8.74 -3.25
C GLY A 64 12.97 -8.04 -4.55
N SER A 65 12.70 -8.83 -5.60
CA SER A 65 12.21 -8.30 -6.89
C SER A 65 10.69 -8.08 -6.89
N ASP A 66 9.96 -8.83 -6.07
CA ASP A 66 8.51 -8.75 -5.97
C ASP A 66 8.10 -7.97 -4.72
N VAL A 67 7.00 -7.23 -4.81
CA VAL A 67 6.45 -6.46 -3.69
C VAL A 67 5.05 -6.95 -3.34
N ILE A 68 4.68 -6.85 -2.05
CA ILE A 68 3.33 -7.10 -1.56
C ILE A 68 2.91 -5.96 -0.63
N TYR A 69 1.72 -5.43 -0.84
CA TYR A 69 1.06 -4.45 0.02
C TYR A 69 -0.32 -4.94 0.40
N MET A 70 -0.62 -4.94 1.70
CA MET A 70 -1.90 -5.36 2.25
C MET A 70 -2.46 -4.25 3.13
N LEU A 71 -3.70 -3.86 2.88
CA LEU A 71 -4.40 -2.88 3.69
C LEU A 71 -5.74 -3.44 4.17
N ASN A 72 -6.08 -3.17 5.43
CA ASN A 72 -7.44 -3.33 5.94
C ASN A 72 -7.87 -2.03 6.61
N PHE A 73 -9.07 -1.56 6.30
CA PHE A 73 -9.63 -0.34 6.87
C PHE A 73 -11.14 -0.38 6.83
N LYS A 74 -11.77 0.53 7.57
CA LYS A 74 -13.22 0.74 7.50
C LYS A 74 -13.53 1.97 6.68
N CYS A 75 -14.61 1.91 5.91
CA CYS A 75 -15.19 3.09 5.27
C CYS A 75 -16.64 2.86 4.88
N ARG A 76 -17.29 3.91 4.35
CA ARG A 76 -18.61 3.78 3.72
C ARG A 76 -18.47 3.27 2.30
N GLU A 77 -19.55 2.67 1.81
CA GLU A 77 -19.67 2.15 0.44
C GLU A 77 -19.34 3.19 -0.64
N GLN A 78 -19.68 4.47 -0.42
CA GLN A 78 -19.31 5.55 -1.36
C GLN A 78 -17.79 5.69 -1.52
N THR A 79 -17.03 5.53 -0.44
CA THR A 79 -15.56 5.58 -0.46
C THR A 79 -14.99 4.38 -1.20
N VAL A 80 -15.59 3.19 -1.03
CA VAL A 80 -15.23 2.00 -1.82
C VAL A 80 -15.43 2.25 -3.32
N GLN A 81 -16.58 2.81 -3.71
CA GLN A 81 -16.83 3.12 -5.11
C GLN A 81 -15.81 4.10 -5.68
N ASN A 82 -15.44 5.13 -4.92
CA ASN A 82 -14.41 6.08 -5.32
C ASN A 82 -13.06 5.39 -5.55
N ILE A 83 -12.67 4.42 -4.70
CA ILE A 83 -11.43 3.64 -4.88
C ILE A 83 -11.51 2.79 -6.15
N ILE A 84 -12.63 2.10 -6.37
CA ILE A 84 -12.86 1.28 -7.57
C ILE A 84 -12.70 2.12 -8.82
N ASP A 85 -13.31 3.30 -8.86
CA ASP A 85 -13.25 4.22 -9.99
C ASP A 85 -11.83 4.77 -10.18
N GLN A 86 -11.19 5.23 -9.10
CA GLN A 86 -9.84 5.79 -9.11
C GLN A 86 -8.80 4.80 -9.65
N LEU A 87 -8.91 3.53 -9.24
CA LEU A 87 -8.00 2.46 -9.66
C LEU A 87 -8.45 1.75 -10.95
N ASN A 88 -9.65 2.07 -11.45
CA ASN A 88 -10.34 1.42 -12.57
C ASN A 88 -10.45 -0.10 -12.38
N LEU A 89 -10.89 -0.54 -11.20
CA LEU A 89 -11.03 -1.96 -10.88
C LEU A 89 -12.29 -2.55 -11.55
N ASN A 90 -12.21 -3.81 -11.97
CA ASN A 90 -13.32 -4.54 -12.57
C ASN A 90 -13.82 -5.62 -11.61
N SER A 91 -15.15 -5.78 -11.51
CA SER A 91 -15.73 -6.87 -10.71
C SER A 91 -15.23 -8.23 -11.18
N PHE A 92 -14.96 -9.15 -10.25
CA PHE A 92 -14.58 -10.52 -10.57
C PHE A 92 -15.24 -11.52 -9.63
N THR A 93 -15.30 -12.78 -10.05
CA THR A 93 -15.98 -13.88 -9.32
C THR A 93 -15.02 -14.98 -8.85
N GLN A 94 -13.70 -14.80 -9.05
CA GLN A 94 -12.73 -15.82 -8.69
C GLN A 94 -12.48 -15.82 -7.18
N THR A 95 -12.34 -17.01 -6.61
CA THR A 95 -11.98 -17.21 -5.20
C THR A 95 -10.46 -17.30 -5.01
N TYR A 96 -9.68 -16.81 -5.97
CA TYR A 96 -8.21 -16.90 -5.97
C TYR A 96 -7.59 -15.61 -6.50
N CYS A 97 -6.50 -15.16 -5.87
CA CYS A 97 -5.82 -13.90 -6.20
C CYS A 97 -4.33 -14.05 -6.54
N GLY A 98 -3.89 -15.22 -7.02
CA GLY A 98 -2.52 -15.42 -7.52
C GLY A 98 -1.47 -15.71 -6.44
N ILE A 99 -1.65 -15.14 -5.25
CA ILE A 99 -0.80 -15.34 -4.07
C ILE A 99 -1.64 -15.68 -2.83
N THR A 100 -1.00 -16.24 -1.81
CA THR A 100 -1.60 -16.39 -0.48
C THR A 100 -1.22 -15.17 0.35
N PRO A 101 -2.17 -14.31 0.75
CA PRO A 101 -1.85 -13.18 1.64
C PRO A 101 -1.29 -13.66 2.97
N ARG A 102 -0.58 -12.78 3.67
CA ARG A 102 0.04 -13.08 4.95
C ARG A 102 -1.01 -13.57 5.98
N GLY A 103 -0.73 -14.73 6.58
CA GLY A 103 -1.69 -15.50 7.37
C GLY A 103 -1.85 -15.08 8.83
N ASP A 104 -0.83 -14.46 9.40
CA ASP A 104 -0.67 -14.15 10.83
C ASP A 104 -1.16 -12.73 11.21
N LEU A 105 -1.66 -11.96 10.24
CA LEU A 105 -2.23 -10.64 10.47
C LEU A 105 -3.64 -10.75 11.05
N SER A 106 -3.82 -10.35 12.31
CA SER A 106 -5.11 -10.49 13.02
C SER A 106 -6.29 -9.73 12.38
N TRP A 107 -5.99 -8.72 11.58
CA TRP A 107 -6.95 -7.88 10.85
C TRP A 107 -7.21 -8.36 9.41
N TRP A 108 -6.54 -9.41 8.94
CA TRP A 108 -6.75 -9.96 7.61
C TRP A 108 -7.45 -11.33 7.65
N ASP A 109 -8.70 -11.36 7.19
CA ASP A 109 -9.53 -12.57 7.25
C ASP A 109 -9.37 -13.43 5.99
N ASN A 110 -8.28 -14.20 5.92
CA ASN A 110 -7.93 -15.04 4.76
C ASN A 110 -9.03 -16.02 4.33
N HIS A 111 -9.90 -16.46 5.25
CA HIS A 111 -10.94 -17.45 4.94
C HIS A 111 -12.20 -16.79 4.39
N ASN A 112 -12.60 -15.65 4.94
CA ASN A 112 -13.84 -15.00 4.55
C ASN A 112 -13.66 -13.99 3.42
N VAL A 113 -12.49 -13.38 3.27
CA VAL A 113 -12.25 -12.32 2.26
C VAL A 113 -12.55 -12.81 0.84
N LEU A 114 -12.21 -14.06 0.52
CA LEU A 114 -12.42 -14.65 -0.81
C LEU A 114 -13.90 -14.91 -1.15
N ASN A 115 -14.79 -14.84 -0.16
CA ASN A 115 -16.24 -14.98 -0.34
C ASN A 115 -16.96 -13.64 -0.46
N LEU A 116 -16.24 -12.52 -0.33
CA LEU A 116 -16.80 -11.18 -0.45
C LEU A 116 -16.90 -10.74 -1.92
N PRO A 117 -17.79 -9.78 -2.25
CA PRO A 117 -17.72 -9.07 -3.51
C PRO A 117 -16.32 -8.48 -3.73
N GLY A 118 -15.76 -8.73 -4.91
CA GLY A 118 -14.38 -8.37 -5.24
C GLY A 118 -14.24 -7.62 -6.56
N TRP A 119 -13.26 -6.72 -6.60
CA TRP A 119 -12.80 -6.02 -7.79
C TRP A 119 -11.30 -6.21 -7.97
N SER A 120 -10.85 -6.26 -9.22
CA SER A 120 -9.44 -6.44 -9.52
C SER A 120 -9.01 -5.71 -10.77
N ARG A 121 -7.71 -5.46 -10.87
CA ARG A 121 -7.06 -4.96 -12.08
C ARG A 121 -5.65 -5.50 -12.13
N ARG A 122 -5.26 -5.96 -13.32
CA ARG A 122 -3.87 -6.21 -13.66
C ARG A 122 -3.35 -5.09 -14.55
N THR A 123 -2.13 -4.64 -14.31
CA THR A 123 -1.41 -3.69 -15.19
C THR A 123 0.03 -4.16 -15.25
N ASP A 124 0.44 -4.64 -16.43
CA ASP A 124 1.74 -5.29 -16.64
C ASP A 124 1.93 -6.45 -15.64
N ASP A 125 2.92 -6.31 -14.76
CA ASP A 125 3.30 -7.27 -13.73
C ASP A 125 2.69 -6.95 -12.35
N TYR A 126 1.88 -5.89 -12.25
CA TYR A 126 1.19 -5.49 -11.02
C TYR A 126 -0.25 -5.96 -10.99
N TYR A 127 -0.64 -6.49 -9.84
CA TYR A 127 -1.96 -7.03 -9.56
C TYR A 127 -2.57 -6.25 -8.40
N ARG A 128 -3.82 -5.85 -8.55
CA ARG A 128 -4.61 -5.18 -7.50
C ARG A 128 -5.90 -5.93 -7.29
N TYR A 129 -6.24 -6.15 -6.04
CA TYR A 129 -7.49 -6.76 -5.61
C TYR A 129 -8.08 -5.93 -4.47
N LEU A 130 -9.39 -5.79 -4.49
CA LEU A 130 -10.17 -5.13 -3.46
C LEU A 130 -11.40 -5.98 -3.15
N TRP A 131 -11.64 -6.25 -1.87
CA TRP A 131 -12.86 -6.87 -1.37
C TRP A 131 -13.52 -5.96 -0.35
N TYR A 132 -14.85 -5.98 -0.33
CA TYR A 132 -15.63 -5.16 0.61
C TYR A 132 -16.67 -5.99 1.37
N ASP A 133 -16.56 -5.96 2.69
CA ASP A 133 -17.57 -6.48 3.61
C ASP A 133 -18.53 -5.35 3.97
N GLN A 134 -19.63 -5.26 3.23
CA GLN A 134 -20.66 -4.24 3.45
C GLN A 134 -21.33 -4.33 4.84
N THR A 135 -21.30 -5.51 5.48
CA THR A 135 -21.94 -5.71 6.80
C THR A 135 -21.11 -5.05 7.90
N ARG A 136 -19.77 -5.18 7.82
CA ARG A 136 -18.84 -4.63 8.81
C ARG A 136 -18.21 -3.30 8.37
N GLY A 137 -18.40 -2.91 7.11
CA GLY A 137 -17.77 -1.74 6.49
C GLY A 137 -16.27 -1.91 6.26
N HIS A 138 -15.74 -3.15 6.24
CA HIS A 138 -14.30 -3.40 6.06
C HIS A 138 -13.94 -3.56 4.59
N VAL A 139 -12.85 -2.92 4.20
CA VAL A 139 -12.17 -3.12 2.92
C VAL A 139 -10.92 -3.94 3.15
N TYR A 140 -10.67 -4.91 2.27
CA TYR A 140 -9.42 -5.66 2.18
C TYR A 140 -8.80 -5.35 0.83
N TYR A 141 -7.62 -4.75 0.82
CA TYR A 141 -6.90 -4.38 -0.39
C TYR A 141 -5.57 -5.11 -0.45
N LEU A 142 -5.28 -5.68 -1.61
CA LEU A 142 -4.04 -6.40 -1.90
C LEU A 142 -3.45 -5.85 -3.20
N GLU A 143 -2.21 -5.41 -3.15
CA GLU A 143 -1.41 -5.06 -4.33
C GLU A 143 -0.10 -5.84 -4.32
N PHE A 144 0.29 -6.44 -5.44
CA PHE A 144 1.56 -7.14 -5.55
C PHE A 144 2.12 -7.15 -6.97
N SER A 145 3.42 -7.44 -7.10
CA SER A 145 4.07 -7.72 -8.39
C SER A 145 4.48 -9.19 -8.52
N MET A 146 4.66 -9.67 -9.76
CA MET A 146 5.19 -11.00 -10.10
C MET A 146 6.07 -10.99 -11.34
#